data_AF-A0A0A9DWA1-F1
#
_entry.id   AF-A0A0A9DWA1-F1
#
_cell.length_a   1.000
_cell.length_b   1.000
_cell.length_c   1.000
_cell.angle_alpha   90.00
_cell.angle_beta   90.00
_cell.angle_gamma   90.00
#
_symmetry.space_group_name_H-M   'P 1'
#
loop_
_entity.id
_entity.type
_entity.pdbx_description
1 polymer ?
#
loop_
_entity_poly.entity_id
_entity_poly.type
_entity_poly.pdbx_seq_one_letter_code
_entity_poly.pdbx_strand_id
1 'polypeptide(L)'
;MRTVSLTQARIDMSELDEDSDGFLQPHEMEAYIRGLIPNLAQLCEMPSAFVQMYCRIAARKFFFFCDPHRRGNELSIRMQWNPHRQVHFLM
;
A
#
# COMPACT_ATOMS: atom_id res chain seq x y z
N MET A 1 -8.48 15.90 5.12
CA MET A 1 -7.96 14.55 4.84
C MET A 1 -9.07 13.77 4.15
N ARG A 2 -8.88 13.30 2.91
CA ARG A 2 -9.83 12.36 2.30
C ARG A 2 -9.62 11.03 2.99
N THR A 3 -10.56 10.60 3.81
CA THR A 3 -10.55 9.26 4.40
C THR A 3 -10.71 8.28 3.25
N VAL A 4 -9.61 7.69 2.79
CA VAL A 4 -9.70 6.48 1.97
C VAL A 4 -10.42 5.48 2.87
N SER A 5 -11.66 5.13 2.50
CA SER A 5 -12.44 4.18 3.27
C SER A 5 -11.64 2.89 3.33
N LEU A 6 -11.36 2.37 4.53
CA LEU A 6 -10.63 1.11 4.71
C LEU A 6 -11.29 -0.02 3.91
N THR A 7 -12.61 0.05 3.71
CA THR A 7 -13.36 -0.86 2.85
C THR A 7 -12.94 -0.75 1.39
N GLN A 8 -12.80 0.46 0.84
CA GLN A 8 -12.38 0.66 -0.54
C GLN A 8 -10.94 0.18 -0.75
N ALA A 9 -10.03 0.55 0.16
CA ALA A 9 -8.65 0.09 0.11
C ALA A 9 -8.55 -1.44 0.12
N ARG A 10 -9.42 -2.14 0.88
CA ARG A 10 -9.49 -3.60 0.89
C ARG A 10 -10.03 -4.19 -0.40
N ILE A 11 -11.03 -3.56 -1.00
CA ILE A 11 -11.58 -3.98 -2.31
C ILE A 11 -10.48 -3.84 -3.36
N ASP A 12 -9.87 -2.66 -3.47
CA ASP A 12 -8.80 -2.37 -4.43
C ASP A 12 -7.60 -3.32 -4.27
N MET A 13 -7.22 -3.65 -3.03
CA MET A 13 -6.17 -4.63 -2.75
C MET A 13 -6.60 -6.07 -3.11
N SER A 14 -7.86 -6.44 -2.91
CA SER A 14 -8.36 -7.78 -3.27
C SER A 14 -8.43 -7.97 -4.79
N GLU A 15 -8.60 -6.90 -5.57
CA GLU A 15 -8.55 -6.96 -7.04
C GLU A 15 -7.12 -7.17 -7.58
N LEU A 16 -6.11 -6.87 -6.77
CA LEU A 16 -4.70 -7.01 -7.11
C LEU A 16 -4.07 -8.32 -6.60
N ASP A 17 -4.82 -9.09 -5.81
CA ASP A 17 -4.46 -10.42 -5.32
C ASP A 17 -4.66 -11.44 -6.45
N GLU A 18 -3.61 -11.72 -7.22
CA GLU A 18 -3.70 -12.53 -8.44
C GLU A 18 -4.00 -14.02 -8.14
N ASP A 19 -3.55 -14.54 -7.00
CA ASP A 19 -3.72 -15.94 -6.61
C ASP A 19 -4.86 -16.17 -5.60
N SER A 20 -5.49 -15.08 -5.12
CA SER A 20 -6.60 -15.09 -4.16
C SER A 20 -6.25 -15.77 -2.83
N ASP A 21 -4.98 -15.75 -2.44
CA ASP A 21 -4.51 -16.33 -1.18
C ASP A 21 -4.82 -15.44 0.04
N GLY A 22 -5.26 -14.20 -0.19
CA GLY A 22 -5.59 -13.21 0.82
C GLY A 22 -4.38 -12.41 1.31
N PHE A 23 -3.27 -12.47 0.59
CA PHE A 23 -2.02 -11.75 0.81
C PHE A 23 -1.62 -10.96 -0.45
N LEU A 24 -0.83 -9.91 -0.25
CA LEU A 24 -0.21 -9.19 -1.35
C LEU A 24 1.30 -9.38 -1.31
N GLN A 25 1.84 -9.82 -2.45
CA GLN A 25 3.24 -9.82 -2.77
C GLN A 25 3.76 -8.39 -2.95
N PRO A 26 5.09 -8.17 -2.92
CA PRO A 26 5.64 -6.82 -3.00
C PRO A 26 5.29 -6.09 -4.29
N HIS A 27 5.19 -6.81 -5.41
CA HIS A 27 4.89 -6.24 -6.72
C HIS A 27 3.42 -5.82 -6.86
N GLU A 28 2.48 -6.58 -6.29
CA GLU A 28 1.06 -6.23 -6.22
C GLU A 28 0.86 -5.00 -5.32
N MET A 29 1.59 -4.93 -4.22
CA MET A 29 1.59 -3.76 -3.34
C MET A 29 2.19 -2.51 -4.03
N GLU A 30 3.25 -2.67 -4.82
CA GLU A 30 3.80 -1.59 -5.65
C GLU A 30 2.77 -1.08 -6.69
N ALA A 31 1.98 -1.98 -7.28
CA ALA A 31 0.91 -1.66 -8.23
C ALA A 31 -0.23 -0.88 -7.55
N TYR A 32 -0.68 -1.32 -6.37
CA TYR A 32 -1.66 -0.60 -5.55
C TYR A 32 -1.20 0.84 -5.26
N ILE A 33 0.02 1.01 -4.77
CA ILE A 33 0.59 2.32 -4.45
C ILE A 33 0.67 3.20 -5.70
N ARG A 34 1.03 2.62 -6.85
CA ARG A 34 1.07 3.35 -8.13
C ARG A 34 -0.30 3.89 -8.52
N GLY A 35 -1.37 3.12 -8.33
CA GLY A 35 -2.75 3.55 -8.55
C GLY A 35 -3.21 4.68 -7.61
N LEU A 36 -2.61 4.78 -6.42
CA LEU A 36 -2.90 5.85 -5.46
C LEU A 36 -2.21 7.18 -5.80
N ILE A 37 -1.02 7.15 -6.44
CA ILE A 37 -0.21 8.36 -6.71
C ILE A 37 -1.01 9.49 -7.39
N PRO A 38 -1.80 9.24 -8.47
CA PRO A 38 -2.58 10.30 -9.12
C PRO A 38 -3.62 10.95 -8.21
N ASN A 39 -4.09 10.22 -7.19
CA ASN A 39 -5.12 10.68 -6.26
C ASN A 39 -4.55 11.44 -5.05
N LEU A 40 -3.23 11.44 -4.88
CA LEU A 40 -2.51 12.07 -3.78
C LEU A 40 -1.90 13.40 -4.25
N ALA A 41 -2.47 14.52 -3.79
CA ALA A 41 -2.06 15.87 -4.21
C ALA A 41 -0.56 16.18 -4.02
N GLN A 42 0.12 15.50 -3.08
CA GLN A 42 1.56 15.68 -2.84
C GLN A 42 2.45 14.84 -3.77
N LEU A 43 1.87 13.83 -4.43
CA LEU A 43 2.60 12.87 -5.26
C LEU A 43 2.20 12.91 -6.72
N CYS A 44 1.06 13.53 -7.06
CA CYS A 44 0.57 13.59 -8.44
C CYS A 44 1.51 14.35 -9.39
N GLU A 45 2.33 15.27 -8.87
CA GLU A 45 3.34 16.01 -9.64
C GLU A 45 4.72 15.34 -9.67
N MET A 46 4.85 14.13 -9.10
CA MET A 46 6.12 13.41 -9.05
C MET A 46 6.58 13.02 -10.47
N PRO A 47 7.84 13.30 -10.85
CA PRO A 47 8.34 12.89 -12.16
C PRO A 47 8.30 11.37 -12.30
N SER A 48 7.92 10.88 -13.49
CA SER A 48 7.75 9.45 -13.77
C SER A 48 8.99 8.60 -13.44
N ALA A 49 10.18 9.18 -13.59
CA ALA A 49 11.46 8.56 -13.24
C ALA A 49 11.55 8.16 -11.74
N PHE A 50 10.87 8.88 -10.85
CA PHE A 50 10.89 8.63 -9.41
C PHE A 50 9.74 7.73 -8.93
N VAL A 51 8.68 7.60 -9.73
CA VAL A 51 7.47 6.83 -9.38
C VAL A 51 7.83 5.39 -8.99
N GLN A 52 8.65 4.71 -9.80
CA GLN A 52 9.02 3.32 -9.52
C GLN A 52 9.80 3.18 -8.20
N MET A 53 10.77 4.07 -7.97
CA MET A 53 11.56 4.05 -6.73
C MET A 53 10.68 4.36 -5.51
N TYR A 54 9.75 5.31 -5.65
CA TYR A 54 8.79 5.64 -4.61
C TYR A 54 7.89 4.45 -4.26
N CYS A 55 7.27 3.81 -5.27
CA CYS A 55 6.43 2.62 -5.09
C CYS A 55 7.17 1.54 -4.30
N ARG A 56 8.41 1.22 -4.70
CA ARG A 56 9.24 0.22 -4.02
C ARG A 56 9.54 0.57 -2.56
N ILE A 57 9.88 1.83 -2.28
CA ILE A 57 10.18 2.27 -0.90
C ILE A 57 8.91 2.25 -0.05
N ALA A 58 7.80 2.77 -0.58
CA ALA A 58 6.52 2.79 0.09
C ALA A 58 6.04 1.35 0.39
N ALA A 59 6.09 0.44 -0.57
CA ALA A 59 5.75 -0.97 -0.35
C ALA A 59 6.58 -1.58 0.79
N ARG A 60 7.91 -1.41 0.76
CA ARG A 60 8.79 -1.89 1.85
C ARG A 60 8.46 -1.28 3.21
N LYS A 61 8.13 0.01 3.26
CA LYS A 61 7.64 0.64 4.49
C LYS A 61 6.34 -0.03 4.96
N PHE A 62 5.41 -0.33 4.06
CA PHE A 62 4.15 -1.00 4.40
C PHE A 62 4.40 -2.36 5.04
N PHE A 63 5.21 -3.22 4.41
CA PHE A 63 5.59 -4.50 5.00
C PHE A 63 6.27 -4.32 6.36
N PHE A 64 7.22 -3.38 6.49
CA PHE A 64 7.90 -3.14 7.77
C PHE A 64 6.96 -2.72 8.90
N PHE A 65 5.99 -1.85 8.62
CA PHE A 65 5.05 -1.36 9.63
C PHE A 65 3.88 -2.33 9.91
N CYS A 66 3.43 -3.06 8.90
CA CYS A 66 2.28 -3.96 9.00
C CYS A 66 2.65 -5.38 9.42
N ASP A 67 3.89 -5.82 9.19
CA ASP A 67 4.40 -7.12 9.63
C ASP A 67 5.39 -6.96 10.79
N PRO A 68 4.91 -6.70 12.03
CA PRO A 68 5.78 -6.60 13.20
C PRO A 68 6.48 -7.91 13.55
N HIS A 69 6.02 -9.05 13.01
CA HIS A 69 6.61 -10.37 13.25
C HIS A 69 7.57 -10.80 12.13
N ARG A 70 7.76 -9.99 11.08
CA ARG A 70 8.61 -10.30 9.92
C ARG A 70 8.35 -11.72 9.38
N ARG A 71 7.08 -12.14 9.33
CA ARG A 71 6.68 -13.46 8.83
C ARG A 71 6.92 -13.61 7.32
N GLY A 72 7.25 -12.52 6.64
CA GLY A 72 7.94 -12.57 5.35
C GLY A 72 6.99 -12.23 4.22
N ASN A 73 7.54 -11.45 3.27
CA ASN A 73 7.16 -11.18 1.87
C ASN A 73 5.69 -10.89 1.49
N GLU A 74 4.72 -11.09 2.38
CA GLU A 74 3.29 -11.17 2.09
C GLU A 74 2.49 -10.37 3.11
N LEU A 75 1.61 -9.49 2.62
CA LEU A 75 0.80 -8.60 3.44
C LEU A 75 -0.65 -9.10 3.43
N SER A 76 -1.17 -9.59 4.55
CA SER A 76 -2.56 -10.05 4.57
C SER A 76 -3.55 -8.89 4.34
N ILE A 77 -4.43 -9.05 3.36
CA ILE A 77 -5.52 -8.13 3.02
C ILE A 77 -6.53 -8.02 4.16
N ARG A 78 -6.60 -9.07 5.00
CA ARG A 78 -7.45 -9.10 6.21
C ARG A 78 -6.81 -8.45 7.43
N MET A 79 -5.56 -7.95 7.36
CA MET A 79 -4.96 -7.21 8.48
C MET A 79 -5.88 -6.09 8.93
N GLN A 80 -6.11 -6.04 10.23
CA GLN A 80 -6.94 -5.02 10.88
C GLN A 80 -6.16 -3.70 10.86
N TRP A 81 -6.23 -3.03 9.72
CA TRP A 81 -5.60 -1.73 9.46
C TRP A 81 -6.06 -0.71 10.50
N ASN A 82 -5.18 -0.38 11.45
CA ASN A 82 -5.47 0.61 12.48
C ASN A 82 -5.24 2.02 11.89
N PRO A 83 -6.28 2.87 11.76
CA PRO A 83 -6.17 4.20 11.18
C PRO A 83 -5.21 5.13 11.97
N HIS A 84 -4.92 4.85 13.25
CA HIS A 84 -3.91 5.59 14.00
C HIS A 84 -2.48 5.38 13.49
N ARG A 85 -2.19 4.28 12.77
CA ARG A 85 -0.89 4.08 12.10
C ARG A 85 -0.79 4.79 10.75
N GLN A 86 -1.90 5.31 10.21
CA GLN A 86 -1.95 5.96 8.90
C GLN A 86 -1.25 7.33 8.89
N VAL A 87 -1.30 8.06 10.01
CA VAL A 87 -0.77 9.43 10.11
C VAL A 87 0.75 9.48 10.04
N HIS A 88 1.42 8.41 10.44
CA HIS A 88 2.89 8.30 10.44
C HIS A 88 3.46 7.84 9.09
N PHE A 89 2.61 7.42 8.16
CA PHE A 89 3.04 6.80 6.91
C PHE A 89 3.13 7.78 5.73
N LEU A 90 2.40 8.90 5.82
CA LEU A 90 2.31 9.96 4.80
C LEU A 90 3.06 11.25 5.17
N MET A 91 3.72 11.30 6.34
CA MET A 91 4.65 12.37 6.74
C MET A 91 6.10 11.91 6.64
#